data_AF-A0A8T4A7A9-F1
#
_entry.id   AF-A0A8T4A7A9-F1
#
_cell.length_a   1.000
_cell.length_b   1.000
_cell.length_c   1.000
_cell.angle_alpha   90.00
_cell.angle_beta   90.00
_cell.angle_gamma   90.00
#
_symmetry.space_group_name_H-M   'P 1'
#
loop_
_entity.id
_entity.type
_entity.pdbx_description
1 polymer ?
#
loop_
_entity_poly.entity_id
_entity_poly.type
_entity_poly.pdbx_seq_one_letter_code
_entity_poly.pdbx_strand_id
1 'polypeptide(L)'
;MITNHGLIKEAKLYSVYDLWKKKPKRIGNDTDVIIIKVKTADKEIKEMFFTCLKADGSFDPKAFSKAGQFRRNKLAQFLKYYFNVENLESYNVKGSLKDWIGAQVRLENDYVYIP
;
A
#
# COMPACT_ATOMS: atom_id res chain seq x y z
N MET A 1 5.78 24.70 1.91
CA MET A 1 5.26 23.52 2.63
C MET A 1 6.41 22.86 3.36
N ILE A 2 6.26 22.52 4.64
CA ILE A 2 7.26 21.72 5.35
C ILE A 2 7.13 20.27 4.86
N THR A 3 8.21 19.71 4.34
CA THR A 3 8.21 18.32 3.85
C THR A 3 8.65 17.39 4.97
N ASN A 4 7.67 16.83 5.67
CA ASN A 4 7.94 15.85 6.72
C ASN A 4 8.26 14.48 6.10
N HIS A 5 9.21 13.78 6.71
CA HIS A 5 9.60 12.43 6.34
C HIS A 5 9.38 11.49 7.53
N GLY A 6 9.16 10.21 7.25
CA GLY A 6 9.10 9.17 8.26
C GLY A 6 9.67 7.85 7.75
N LEU A 7 9.92 6.92 8.66
CA LEU A 7 10.41 5.58 8.33
C LEU A 7 9.29 4.56 8.45
N ILE A 8 9.12 3.69 7.47
CA ILE A 8 8.22 2.54 7.59
C ILE A 8 8.76 1.64 8.71
N LYS A 9 7.94 1.36 9.73
CA LYS A 9 8.28 0.47 10.86
C LYS A 9 7.56 -0.88 10.79
N GLU A 10 6.44 -0.93 10.09
CA GLU A 10 5.66 -2.15 9.89
C GLU A 10 5.05 -2.09 8.49
N ALA A 11 5.10 -3.20 7.76
CA ALA A 11 4.42 -3.39 6.49
C ALA A 11 3.82 -4.81 6.49
N LYS A 12 2.50 -4.92 6.36
CA LYS A 12 1.79 -6.21 6.45
C LYS A 12 0.65 -6.31 5.43
N LEU A 13 0.49 -7.51 4.89
CA LEU A 13 -0.64 -7.91 4.06
C LEU A 13 -1.74 -8.50 4.94
N TYR A 14 -2.98 -8.16 4.65
CA TYR A 14 -4.19 -8.68 5.28
C TYR A 14 -5.25 -8.97 4.24
N SER A 15 -6.07 -9.99 4.48
CA SER A 15 -7.37 -10.11 3.81
C SER A 15 -8.35 -9.08 4.39
N VAL A 16 -9.43 -8.78 3.66
CA VAL A 16 -10.55 -7.98 4.21
C VAL A 16 -11.08 -8.54 5.54
N TYR A 17 -11.16 -9.87 5.64
CA TYR A 17 -11.78 -10.55 6.78
C TYR A 17 -10.89 -10.56 8.02
N ASP A 18 -9.56 -10.45 7.85
CA ASP A 18 -8.61 -10.29 8.95
C ASP A 18 -8.80 -8.93 9.65
N LEU A 19 -9.28 -7.92 8.91
CA LEU A 19 -9.43 -6.54 9.39
C LEU A 19 -10.86 -6.19 9.83
N TRP A 20 -11.89 -6.78 9.19
CA TRP A 20 -13.29 -6.43 9.47
C TRP A 20 -14.20 -7.65 9.54
N LYS A 21 -14.81 -7.89 10.72
CA LYS A 21 -15.91 -8.85 10.91
C LYS A 21 -17.08 -8.62 9.94
N LYS A 22 -17.33 -7.36 9.58
CA LYS A 22 -18.29 -6.97 8.53
C LYS A 22 -17.60 -6.00 7.58
N LYS A 23 -17.28 -6.49 6.38
CA LYS A 23 -16.59 -5.73 5.33
C LYS A 23 -17.26 -4.37 5.03
N PRO A 24 -16.47 -3.29 4.82
CA PRO A 24 -16.97 -2.01 4.32
C PRO A 24 -17.64 -2.10 2.94
N LYS A 25 -18.69 -1.29 2.71
CA LYS A 25 -19.36 -1.21 1.40
C LYS A 25 -18.34 -0.81 0.31
N ARG A 26 -18.51 -1.35 -0.91
CA ARG A 26 -17.71 -1.09 -2.14
C ARG A 26 -16.30 -1.69 -2.24
N ILE A 27 -15.81 -2.49 -1.29
CA ILE A 27 -14.42 -2.97 -1.33
C ILE A 27 -14.14 -4.04 -2.41
N GLY A 28 -14.71 -5.25 -2.26
CA GLY A 28 -14.36 -6.51 -2.95
C GLY A 28 -14.33 -7.67 -1.92
N ASN A 29 -14.45 -8.96 -2.24
CA ASN A 29 -14.15 -10.02 -1.25
C ASN A 29 -12.66 -10.36 -1.31
N ASP A 30 -12.18 -10.52 -2.54
CA ASP A 30 -10.79 -10.84 -2.94
C ASP A 30 -9.91 -9.58 -2.93
N THR A 31 -10.16 -8.69 -1.97
CA THR A 31 -9.35 -7.48 -1.78
C THR A 31 -8.32 -7.70 -0.68
N ASP A 32 -7.06 -7.64 -1.07
CA ASP A 32 -5.95 -7.51 -0.16
C ASP A 32 -5.85 -6.07 0.36
N VAL A 33 -5.47 -5.95 1.62
CA VAL A 33 -5.17 -4.68 2.26
C VAL A 33 -3.75 -4.72 2.78
N ILE A 34 -2.88 -3.90 2.19
CA ILE A 34 -1.53 -3.69 2.70
C ILE A 34 -1.59 -2.49 3.64
N ILE A 35 -1.16 -2.71 4.87
CA ILE A 35 -1.08 -1.68 5.90
C ILE A 35 0.40 -1.40 6.14
N ILE A 36 0.79 -0.13 5.99
CA ILE A 36 2.09 0.35 6.45
C ILE A 36 1.91 1.29 7.63
N LYS A 37 2.83 1.20 8.61
CA LYS A 37 2.98 2.17 9.69
C LYS A 37 4.26 2.94 9.49
N VAL A 38 4.16 4.26 9.49
CA VAL A 38 5.26 5.19 9.29
C VAL A 38 5.48 5.96 10.59
N LYS A 39 6.69 5.87 11.15
CA LYS A 39 7.07 6.62 12.35
C LYS A 39 7.83 7.90 11.96
N THR A 40 7.36 9.04 12.45
CA THR A 40 8.07 10.33 12.42
C THR A 40 8.74 10.60 13.77
N ALA A 41 9.28 11.80 13.98
CA ALA A 41 9.71 12.26 15.30
C ALA A 41 8.53 12.30 16.29
N ASP A 42 7.40 12.85 15.85
CA ASP A 42 6.29 13.24 16.75
C ASP A 42 5.15 12.23 16.83
N LYS A 43 4.97 11.36 15.81
CA LYS A 43 3.81 10.45 15.73
C LYS A 43 4.04 9.21 14.86
N GLU A 44 3.06 8.30 14.91
CA GLU A 44 2.92 7.18 13.98
C GLU A 44 1.71 7.42 13.06
N ILE A 45 1.89 7.21 11.76
CA ILE A 45 0.87 7.34 10.71
C ILE A 45 0.60 5.95 10.14
N LYS A 46 -0.67 5.65 9.86
CA LYS A 46 -1.11 4.38 9.27
C LYS A 46 -1.72 4.61 7.89
N GLU A 47 -1.07 4.10 6.86
CA GLU A 47 -1.54 4.17 5.47
C GLU A 47 -2.04 2.80 5.01
N MET A 48 -3.08 2.78 4.16
CA MET A 48 -3.73 1.57 3.68
C MET A 48 -3.83 1.55 2.16
N PHE A 49 -3.23 0.53 1.55
CA PHE A 49 -3.39 0.24 0.13
C PHE A 49 -4.36 -0.91 -0.06
N PHE A 50 -5.32 -0.73 -0.96
CA PHE A 50 -6.32 -1.74 -1.30
C PHE A 50 -6.03 -2.26 -2.71
N THR A 51 -5.83 -3.56 -2.85
CA THR A 51 -5.51 -4.18 -4.15
C THR A 51 -6.17 -5.56 -4.25
N CYS A 52 -5.98 -6.25 -5.37
CA CYS A 52 -6.12 -7.71 -5.38
C CYS A 52 -4.79 -8.22 -5.95
N LEU A 53 -4.06 -8.97 -5.15
CA LEU A 53 -2.87 -9.67 -5.62
C LEU A 53 -3.29 -10.93 -6.38
N LYS A 54 -2.40 -11.43 -7.23
CA LYS A 54 -2.51 -12.77 -7.80
C LYS A 54 -2.22 -13.80 -6.70
N ALA A 55 -2.54 -15.07 -6.96
CA ALA A 55 -2.39 -16.15 -5.97
C ALA A 55 -0.94 -16.37 -5.48
N ASP A 56 0.06 -15.99 -6.29
CA ASP A 56 1.49 -15.99 -5.98
C ASP A 56 1.97 -14.76 -5.16
N GLY A 57 1.10 -13.78 -4.92
CA GLY A 57 1.42 -12.51 -4.26
C GLY A 57 1.91 -11.40 -5.20
N SER A 58 1.93 -11.63 -6.52
CA SER A 58 2.26 -10.59 -7.52
C SER A 58 1.15 -9.54 -7.63
N PHE A 59 1.53 -8.30 -7.91
CA PHE A 59 0.56 -7.24 -8.20
C PHE A 59 -0.03 -7.37 -9.61
N ASP A 60 -1.35 -7.14 -9.71
CA ASP A 60 -2.06 -7.02 -10.98
C ASP A 60 -2.52 -5.56 -11.16
N PRO A 61 -2.02 -4.79 -12.15
CA PRO A 61 -2.46 -3.42 -12.39
C PRO A 61 -3.84 -3.32 -13.04
N LYS A 62 -4.40 -4.39 -13.61
CA LYS A 62 -5.58 -4.35 -14.50
C LYS A 62 -6.89 -4.57 -13.74
N ALA A 63 -7.45 -3.50 -13.17
CA ALA A 63 -8.77 -3.54 -12.54
C ALA A 63 -9.93 -3.26 -13.53
N PHE A 64 -10.99 -4.07 -13.47
CA PHE A 64 -12.21 -3.91 -14.29
C PHE A 64 -13.08 -2.68 -13.95
N SER A 65 -12.84 -1.99 -12.82
CA SER A 65 -13.68 -0.86 -12.36
C SER A 65 -12.87 0.37 -11.99
N LYS A 66 -13.40 1.57 -12.26
CA LYS A 66 -12.74 2.86 -11.95
C LYS A 66 -12.31 2.98 -10.48
N ALA A 67 -13.14 2.51 -9.55
CA ALA A 67 -12.83 2.53 -8.11
C ALA A 67 -11.79 1.48 -7.71
N GLY A 68 -11.66 0.38 -8.46
CA GLY A 68 -10.52 -0.55 -8.32
C GLY A 68 -9.25 0.07 -8.90
N GLN A 69 -9.34 0.67 -10.09
CA GLN A 69 -8.24 1.31 -10.80
C GLN A 69 -7.57 2.41 -9.96
N PHE A 70 -8.34 3.32 -9.34
CA PHE A 70 -7.78 4.34 -8.44
C PHE A 70 -6.98 3.73 -7.27
N ARG A 71 -7.55 2.72 -6.60
CA ARG A 71 -6.92 2.07 -5.45
C ARG A 71 -5.63 1.34 -5.82
N ARG A 72 -5.62 0.67 -6.99
CA ARG A 72 -4.43 0.01 -7.55
C ARG A 72 -3.40 1.03 -8.05
N ASN A 73 -3.81 2.12 -8.68
CA ASN A 73 -2.91 3.21 -9.09
C ASN A 73 -2.16 3.81 -7.90
N LYS A 74 -2.84 4.04 -6.75
CA LYS A 74 -2.19 4.53 -5.52
C LYS A 74 -1.03 3.62 -5.08
N LEU A 75 -1.22 2.30 -5.13
CA LEU A 75 -0.15 1.33 -4.81
C LEU A 75 0.93 1.30 -5.90
N ALA A 76 0.54 1.32 -7.18
CA ALA A 76 1.48 1.36 -8.31
C ALA A 76 2.41 2.58 -8.28
N GLN A 77 1.87 3.77 -8.00
CA GLN A 77 2.63 5.01 -7.83
C GLN A 77 3.56 4.93 -6.62
N PHE A 78 3.08 4.43 -5.48
CA PHE A 78 3.90 4.21 -4.28
C PHE A 78 5.10 3.27 -4.54
N LEU A 79 4.87 2.14 -5.20
CA LEU A 79 5.91 1.17 -5.57
C LEU A 79 6.93 1.75 -6.56
N LYS A 80 6.46 2.51 -7.55
CA LYS A 80 7.34 3.20 -8.49
C LYS A 80 8.19 4.27 -7.83
N TYR A 81 7.60 5.07 -6.95
CA TYR A 81 8.25 6.25 -6.39
C TYR A 81 9.22 5.94 -5.23
N TYR A 82 8.87 4.99 -4.35
CA TYR A 82 9.70 4.66 -3.18
C TYR A 82 10.59 3.42 -3.37
N PHE A 83 10.27 2.56 -4.33
CA PHE A 83 10.98 1.27 -4.54
C PHE A 83 11.45 1.06 -5.99
N ASN A 84 11.33 2.07 -6.86
CA ASN A 84 11.76 2.03 -8.26
C ASN A 84 11.23 0.82 -9.05
N VAL A 85 10.02 0.34 -8.73
CA VAL A 85 9.45 -0.87 -9.35
C VAL A 85 8.93 -0.57 -10.76
N GLU A 86 9.75 -0.87 -11.77
CA GLU A 86 9.36 -0.69 -13.17
C GLU A 86 8.28 -1.70 -13.61
N ASN A 87 8.56 -3.01 -13.45
CA ASN A 87 7.64 -4.09 -13.84
C ASN A 87 6.72 -4.54 -12.70
N LEU A 88 5.67 -3.75 -12.50
CA LEU A 88 4.62 -4.00 -11.50
C LEU A 88 3.90 -5.34 -11.67
N GLU A 89 3.74 -5.88 -12.89
CA GLU A 89 3.03 -7.16 -13.10
C GLU A 89 3.81 -8.36 -12.54
N SER A 90 5.13 -8.27 -12.48
CA SER A 90 6.04 -9.29 -11.95
C SER A 90 6.40 -9.09 -10.47
N TYR A 91 6.11 -7.93 -9.89
CA TYR A 91 6.57 -7.58 -8.55
C TYR A 91 5.78 -8.33 -7.48
N ASN A 92 6.48 -9.20 -6.73
CA ASN A 92 5.89 -9.97 -5.63
C ASN A 92 5.77 -9.09 -4.37
N VAL A 93 4.65 -8.37 -4.27
CA VAL A 93 4.35 -7.49 -3.14
C VAL A 93 4.45 -8.25 -1.81
N LYS A 94 3.86 -9.45 -1.73
CA LYS A 94 3.79 -10.25 -0.50
C LYS A 94 5.19 -10.66 0.00
N GLY A 95 6.10 -11.00 -0.90
CA GLY A 95 7.50 -11.32 -0.59
C GLY A 95 8.28 -10.09 -0.11
N SER A 96 8.13 -8.97 -0.82
CA SER A 96 8.95 -7.76 -0.63
C SER A 96 8.54 -6.87 0.54
N LEU A 97 7.43 -7.14 1.25
CA LEU A 97 6.98 -6.29 2.38
C LEU A 97 8.03 -6.11 3.48
N LYS A 98 8.92 -7.08 3.68
CA LYS A 98 10.01 -6.97 4.66
C LYS A 98 11.01 -5.88 4.26
N ASP A 99 11.29 -5.77 2.97
CA ASP A 99 12.27 -4.83 2.40
C ASP A 99 11.74 -3.38 2.42
N TRP A 100 10.43 -3.19 2.63
CA TRP A 100 9.83 -1.88 2.84
C TRP A 100 10.12 -1.33 4.24
N ILE A 101 10.42 -2.19 5.22
CA ILE A 101 10.67 -1.77 6.60
C ILE A 101 12.03 -1.08 6.66
N GLY A 102 12.05 0.14 7.19
CA GLY A 102 13.22 1.03 7.19
C GLY A 102 13.26 2.01 6.01
N ALA A 103 12.45 1.82 4.96
CA ALA A 103 12.37 2.78 3.87
C ALA A 103 11.85 4.14 4.35
N GLN A 104 12.47 5.22 3.87
CA GLN A 104 12.05 6.59 4.13
C GLN A 104 10.95 6.99 3.15
N VAL A 105 9.84 7.51 3.68
CA VAL A 105 8.72 8.02 2.89
C VAL A 105 8.46 9.48 3.21
N ARG A 106 7.96 10.22 2.21
CA ARG A 106 7.49 11.60 2.38
C ARG A 106 6.04 11.58 2.89
N LEU A 107 5.70 12.59 3.68
CA LEU A 107 4.39 12.75 4.30
C LEU A 107 3.76 14.09 3.90
N GLU A 108 2.44 14.08 3.71
CA GLU A 108 1.64 15.27 3.43
C GLU A 108 0.28 15.13 4.13
N ASN A 109 -0.09 16.12 4.95
CA ASN A 109 -1.37 16.19 5.66
C ASN A 109 -1.76 14.89 6.39
N ASP A 110 -0.78 14.25 7.05
CA ASP A 110 -0.89 12.98 7.79
C ASP A 110 -1.12 11.71 6.95
N TYR A 111 -0.88 11.79 5.63
CA TYR A 111 -0.83 10.64 4.72
C TYR A 111 0.58 10.45 4.16
N VAL A 112 0.84 9.27 3.57
CA VAL A 112 2.03 9.06 2.76
C VAL A 112 1.84 9.77 1.43
N TYR A 113 2.77 10.66 1.10
CA TYR A 113 2.78 11.37 -0.18
C TYR A 113 3.00 10.38 -1.32
N ILE A 114 2.16 10.44 -2.35
CA ILE A 114 2.25 9.61 -3.55
C ILE A 114 1.95 10.54 -4.74
N PRO A 115 2.87 10.66 -5.72
CA PRO A 115 2.71 11.53 -6.89
C PRO A 115 1.80 10.91 -7.96
#